data_AF-A0A6V8NGA2-F1
#
_entry.id   AF-A0A6V8NGA2-F1
#
_cell.length_a   1.000
_cell.length_b   1.000
_cell.length_c   1.000
_cell.angle_alpha   90.00
_cell.angle_beta   90.00
_cell.angle_gamma   90.00
#
_symmetry.space_group_name_H-M   'P 1'
#
loop_
_entity.id
_entity.type
_entity.pdbx_description
1 polymer ?
#
loop_
_entity_poly.entity_id
_entity_poly.type
_entity_poly.pdbx_seq_one_letter_code
_entity_poly.pdbx_strand_id
1 'polypeptide(L)'
;MVTESKENYFRVPITMPAEMVEYLDGLGMESKKTGGHKIPNTMIVRCAIRLVEKLKPDVRNVRSEEELQERLLDACRNFKK
;
A
#
# COMPACT_ATOMS: atom_id res chain seq x y z
N MET A 1 -19.01 13.26 -4.25
CA MET A 1 -18.17 12.15 -3.76
C MET A 1 -18.87 10.86 -4.15
N VAL A 2 -18.28 10.05 -5.02
CA VAL A 2 -18.86 8.74 -5.35
C VAL A 2 -18.65 7.86 -4.14
N THR A 3 -19.74 7.55 -3.44
CA THR A 3 -19.74 6.58 -2.35
C THR A 3 -19.44 5.22 -2.95
N GLU A 4 -18.21 4.73 -2.81
CA GLU A 4 -17.83 3.38 -3.23
C GLU A 4 -18.75 2.37 -2.50
N SER A 5 -19.71 1.77 -3.20
CA SER A 5 -20.51 0.68 -2.63
C SER A 5 -19.63 -0.56 -2.48
N LYS A 6 -19.86 -1.35 -1.43
CA LYS A 6 -19.12 -2.61 -1.20
C LYS A 6 -19.22 -3.59 -2.37
N GLU A 7 -20.24 -3.44 -3.20
CA GLU A 7 -20.51 -4.24 -4.39
C GLU A 7 -19.50 -4.00 -5.52
N ASN A 8 -18.81 -2.85 -5.50
CA ASN A 8 -17.80 -2.50 -6.51
C ASN A 8 -16.38 -2.95 -6.14
N TYR A 9 -16.21 -3.68 -5.03
CA TYR A 9 -14.90 -4.15 -4.58
C TYR A 9 -14.56 -5.50 -5.21
N PHE A 10 -13.46 -5.55 -5.96
CA PHE A 10 -12.89 -6.79 -6.46
C PHE A 10 -11.95 -7.41 -5.42
N ARG A 11 -12.00 -8.74 -5.28
CA ARG A 11 -11.04 -9.47 -4.45
C ARG A 11 -9.76 -9.70 -5.24
N VAL A 12 -8.66 -9.18 -4.73
CA VAL A 12 -7.32 -9.43 -5.27
C VAL A 12 -6.61 -10.39 -4.32
N PRO A 13 -6.34 -11.64 -4.71
CA PRO A 13 -5.50 -12.53 -3.92
C PRO A 13 -4.05 -12.05 -3.99
N ILE A 14 -3.44 -11.80 -2.84
CA ILE A 14 -2.04 -11.39 -2.73
C ILE A 14 -1.31 -12.46 -1.93
N THR A 15 -0.27 -13.04 -2.53
CA THR A 15 0.65 -13.94 -1.83
C THR A 15 1.77 -13.10 -1.24
N MET A 16 1.97 -13.20 0.06
CA MET A 16 3.06 -12.52 0.77
C MET A 16 3.63 -13.45 1.86
N PRO A 17 4.93 -13.33 2.19
CA PRO A 17 5.52 -14.01 3.34
C PRO A 17 4.78 -13.71 4.65
N ALA A 18 4.82 -14.64 5.60
CA ALA A 18 4.17 -14.48 6.90
C ALA A 18 4.64 -13.21 7.64
N GLU A 19 5.94 -12.91 7.57
CA GLU A 19 6.55 -11.70 8.14
C GLU A 19 5.94 -10.39 7.60
N MET A 20 5.52 -10.36 6.32
CA MET A 20 4.84 -9.18 5.77
C MET A 20 3.42 -9.04 6.29
N VAL A 21 2.70 -10.16 6.50
CA VAL A 21 1.35 -10.14 7.11
C VAL A 21 1.45 -9.65 8.55
N GLU A 22 2.42 -10.15 9.32
CA GLU A 22 2.66 -9.74 10.70
C GLU A 22 3.01 -8.26 10.79
N TYR A 23 3.82 -7.74 9.86
CA TYR A 23 4.12 -6.31 9.76
C TYR A 23 2.86 -5.47 9.54
N LEU A 24 1.97 -5.87 8.61
CA LEU A 24 0.70 -5.17 8.36
C LEU A 24 -0.21 -5.18 9.60
N ASP A 25 -0.32 -6.32 10.28
CA ASP A 25 -1.10 -6.43 11.51
C ASP A 25 -0.53 -5.56 12.63
N GLY A 26 0.80 -5.49 12.73
CA GLY A 26 1.53 -4.63 13.65
C GLY A 26 1.19 -3.14 13.45
N LEU A 27 1.31 -2.65 12.21
CA LEU A 27 0.92 -1.28 11.84
C LEU A 27 -0.53 -0.97 12.21
N GLY A 28 -1.44 -1.90 11.92
CA GLY A 28 -2.86 -1.73 12.22
C GLY A 28 -3.14 -1.65 13.72
N MET A 29 -2.41 -2.42 14.52
CA MET A 29 -2.51 -2.43 15.98
C MET A 29 -1.87 -1.20 16.63
N GLU A 30 -0.78 -0.67 16.06
CA GLU A 30 -0.10 0.53 16.57
C GLU A 30 -1.03 1.75 16.61
N SER A 31 -1.75 2.00 15.52
CA SER A 31 -2.79 3.06 15.47
C SER A 31 -3.82 2.92 16.59
N LYS A 32 -4.22 1.68 16.93
CA LYS A 32 -5.14 1.42 18.06
C LYS A 32 -4.48 1.73 19.41
N LYS A 33 -3.22 1.34 19.60
CA LYS A 33 -2.47 1.56 20.85
C LYS A 33 -2.26 3.06 21.13
N THR A 34 -2.10 3.87 20.08
CA THR A 34 -1.89 5.33 20.19
C THR A 34 -3.20 6.13 20.24
N GLY A 35 -4.35 5.48 20.48
CA GLY A 35 -5.65 6.14 20.67
C GLY A 35 -6.50 6.29 19.40
N GLY A 36 -6.03 5.79 18.25
CA GLY A 36 -6.81 5.69 17.02
C GLY A 36 -7.61 4.39 16.91
N HIS A 37 -8.11 4.10 15.71
CA HIS A 37 -8.77 2.83 15.41
C HIS A 37 -7.77 1.79 14.90
N LYS A 38 -8.11 0.50 15.06
CA LYS A 38 -7.37 -0.56 14.37
C LYS A 38 -7.51 -0.35 12.87
N ILE A 39 -6.38 -0.21 12.17
CA ILE A 39 -6.38 -0.06 10.71
C ILE A 39 -6.46 -1.47 10.11
N PRO A 40 -7.46 -1.78 9.26
CA PRO A 40 -7.51 -3.06 8.57
C PRO A 40 -6.39 -3.16 7.51
N ASN A 41 -5.81 -4.34 7.32
CA ASN A 41 -4.76 -4.56 6.31
C ASN A 41 -5.22 -4.13 4.90
N THR A 42 -6.49 -4.37 4.57
CA THR A 42 -7.07 -3.92 3.30
C THR A 42 -7.07 -2.40 3.14
N MET A 43 -7.20 -1.63 4.24
CA MET A 43 -7.10 -0.17 4.20
C MET A 43 -5.65 0.26 3.95
N ILE A 44 -4.68 -0.38 4.62
CA ILE A 44 -3.24 -0.11 4.41
C ILE A 44 -2.87 -0.35 2.95
N VAL A 45 -3.21 -1.52 2.40
CA VAL A 45 -2.93 -1.88 1.00
C VAL A 45 -3.62 -0.91 0.03
N ARG A 46 -4.91 -0.59 0.22
CA ARG A 46 -5.61 0.37 -0.65
C ARG A 46 -4.96 1.76 -0.61
N CYS A 47 -4.55 2.24 0.57
CA CYS A 47 -3.84 3.51 0.69
C CYS A 47 -2.48 3.48 -0.01
N ALA A 48 -1.73 2.39 0.12
CA ALA A 48 -0.44 2.21 -0.57
C ALA A 48 -0.62 2.27 -2.10
N ILE A 49 -1.61 1.55 -2.66
CA ILE A 49 -1.89 1.60 -4.11
C ILE A 49 -2.27 3.01 -4.57
N ARG A 50 -3.14 3.71 -3.83
CA ARG A 50 -3.51 5.12 -4.13
C ARG A 50 -2.30 6.07 -4.07
N LEU A 51 -1.30 5.78 -3.24
CA LEU A 51 -0.04 6.54 -3.23
C LEU A 51 0.78 6.25 -4.48
N VAL A 52 0.92 4.97 -4.87
CA VAL A 52 1.63 4.58 -6.10
C VAL A 52 1.01 5.25 -7.34
N GLU A 53 -0.32 5.31 -7.43
CA GLU A 53 -1.04 6.01 -8.51
C GLU A 53 -0.68 7.49 -8.61
N LYS A 54 -0.47 8.16 -7.47
CA LYS A 54 -0.07 9.56 -7.40
C LYS A 54 1.41 9.77 -7.74
N LEU A 55 2.26 8.87 -7.24
CA LEU A 55 3.71 8.91 -7.45
C LEU A 55 4.10 8.69 -8.90
N LYS A 56 3.32 7.88 -9.64
CA LYS A 56 3.58 7.52 -11.05
C LYS A 56 5.03 7.10 -11.29
N PRO A 57 5.53 6.08 -10.56
CA PRO A 57 6.90 5.60 -10.73
C PRO A 57 7.15 5.13 -12.17
N ASP A 58 8.38 5.30 -12.66
CA ASP A 58 8.78 4.72 -13.95
C ASP A 58 9.05 3.23 -13.79
N VAL A 59 8.10 2.41 -14.23
CA VAL A 59 8.17 0.94 -14.17
C VAL A 59 8.72 0.31 -15.45
N ARG A 60 9.21 1.10 -16.42
CA ARG A 60 9.74 0.55 -17.68
C ARG A 60 10.97 -0.31 -17.41
N ASN A 61 10.96 -1.51 -17.99
CA ASN A 61 12.06 -2.47 -17.95
C ASN A 61 12.45 -2.98 -16.54
N VAL A 62 11.57 -2.88 -15.54
CA VAL A 62 11.79 -3.48 -14.22
C VAL A 62 11.82 -5.01 -14.34
N ARG A 63 12.83 -5.65 -13.76
CA ARG A 63 13.09 -7.10 -13.85
C ARG A 63 13.04 -7.82 -12.52
N SER A 64 13.10 -7.10 -11.41
CA SER A 64 13.07 -7.68 -10.07
C SER A 64 12.24 -6.84 -9.10
N GLU A 65 11.93 -7.42 -7.95
CA GLU A 65 11.22 -6.73 -6.87
C GLU A 65 12.08 -5.60 -6.27
N GLU A 66 13.39 -5.81 -6.16
CA GLU A 66 14.35 -4.81 -5.69
C GLU A 66 14.41 -3.61 -6.63
N GLU A 67 14.46 -3.84 -7.95
CA GLU A 67 14.40 -2.75 -8.93
C GLU A 67 13.08 -1.96 -8.82
N LEU A 68 11.94 -2.64 -8.63
CA LEU A 68 10.66 -1.96 -8.45
C LEU A 68 10.67 -1.09 -7.18
N GLN A 69 11.23 -1.61 -6.08
CA GLN A 69 11.35 -0.90 -4.83
C GLN A 69 12.21 0.37 -4.99
N GLU A 70 13.33 0.30 -5.71
CA GLU A 70 14.14 1.47 -6.02
C GLU A 70 13.37 2.52 -6.82
N ARG A 71 12.60 2.11 -7.84
CA ARG A 71 11.76 3.03 -8.63
C ARG A 71 10.70 3.73 -7.80
N LEU A 72 10.10 3.02 -6.83
CA LEU A 72 9.13 3.59 -5.90
C LEU A 72 9.78 4.60 -4.96
N LEU A 73 10.96 4.28 -4.42
CA LEU A 73 11.73 5.19 -3.57
C LEU A 73 12.14 6.46 -4.31
N ASP A 74 12.60 6.34 -5.56
CA ASP A 74 12.97 7.48 -6.39
C ASP A 74 11.76 8.34 -6.73
N ALA A 75 10.60 7.74 -7.01
CA ALA A 75 9.36 8.48 -7.20
C ALA A 75 8.99 9.27 -5.93
N CYS A 76 9.11 8.65 -4.74
CA CYS A 76 8.88 9.33 -3.46
C CYS A 76 9.83 10.52 -3.25
N ARG A 77 11.12 10.37 -3.53
CA ARG A 77 12.13 11.45 -3.38
C ARG A 77 11.84 12.65 -4.30
N ASN A 78 11.34 12.38 -5.50
CA ASN A 78 11.06 13.40 -6.51
C ASN A 78 9.64 13.98 -6.39
N PHE A 79 8.77 13.43 -5.55
CA PHE A 79 7.40 13.87 -5.41
C PHE A 79 7.33 15.25 -4.75
N LYS A 80 6.93 16.25 -5.53
CA LYS A 80 6.63 17.61 -5.04
C LYS A 80 5.13 17.70 -4.78
N LYS A 81 4.77 18.11 -3.56
CA LYS A 81 3.37 18.29 -3.11
C LYS A 81 2.66 19.38 -3.88
#